data_AF-A0A496TIC0-F1
#
_entry.id   AF-A0A496TIC0-F1
#
_cell.length_a   1.000
_cell.length_b   1.000
_cell.length_c   1.000
_cell.angle_alpha   90.00
_cell.angle_beta   90.00
_cell.angle_gamma   90.00
#
_symmetry.space_group_name_H-M   'P 1'
#
loop_
_entity.id
_entity.type
_entity.pdbx_description
1 polymer ?
#
loop_
_entity_poly.entity_id
_entity_poly.type
_entity_poly.pdbx_seq_one_letter_code
_entity_poly.pdbx_strand_id
1 'polypeptide(L)'
;MKSKIVRLKAGQHSYVFCPVWVKLDEDVTELQNVALVDQDTGKVIPCQVEQIPEAKETKLWWMIDSLTQGQEKSYELVKNKQVPAIGKVDLNQGDDRIEIKIGAEFFTNYYFGPKYPKPFLHPLIGPYGKSVTRDYPIIPDIAGETTDHPHHRSVWTGWGEVNGEDFWCNEPEGGVIQRPIRHKQFLTCSGGMVFGHIISINEWIGSTGEKIVEERREVRIYNLPSSIRVVDWETNLRSLGEKVLLGDTKEGGFLSIRVATTMDGDKGGRIENSYGAVSEAETWGKRAHWCDYSGPVDDKIVGIAIFDNPENFRYPTYWHVRDYGLFAANPLGLSHFEKDKSY
;
A
#
# COMPACT_ATOMS: atom_id res chain seq x y z
N MET A 1 17.99 29.66 19.33
CA MET A 1 17.01 28.55 19.43
C MET A 1 17.77 27.34 19.96
N LYS A 2 17.28 26.66 21.01
CA LYS A 2 18.01 25.50 21.58
C LYS A 2 18.08 24.39 20.54
N SER A 3 19.25 23.77 20.39
CA SER A 3 19.42 22.56 19.60
C SER A 3 18.46 21.47 20.11
N LYS A 4 17.69 20.85 19.20
CA LYS A 4 16.77 19.75 19.54
C LYS A 4 17.50 18.43 19.28
N ILE A 5 17.56 17.59 20.31
CA ILE A 5 18.15 16.25 20.23
C ILE A 5 17.01 15.24 20.22
N VAL A 6 16.96 14.42 19.18
CA VAL A 6 16.07 13.26 19.08
C VAL A 6 16.87 12.03 19.47
N ARG A 7 16.33 11.23 20.41
CA ARG A 7 16.97 9.98 20.85
C ARG A 7 16.11 8.80 20.44
N LEU A 8 16.74 7.80 19.85
CA LEU A 8 16.12 6.56 19.44
C LEU A 8 16.81 5.40 20.16
N LYS A 9 16.03 4.46 20.68
CA LYS A 9 16.51 3.23 21.30
C LYS A 9 15.84 2.03 20.65
N ALA A 10 16.64 1.09 20.13
CA ALA A 10 16.12 -0.20 19.72
C ALA A 10 15.62 -0.97 20.95
N GLY A 11 14.40 -1.50 20.85
CA GLY A 11 13.84 -2.43 21.83
C GLY A 11 14.47 -3.83 21.73
N GLN A 12 13.62 -4.85 21.75
CA GLN A 12 14.04 -6.26 21.71
C GLN A 12 14.41 -6.78 20.32
N HIS A 13 14.36 -5.92 19.29
CA HIS A 13 14.63 -6.30 17.91
C HIS A 13 15.67 -5.36 17.29
N SER A 14 16.36 -5.86 16.27
CA SER A 14 17.17 -5.04 15.37
C SER A 14 16.28 -4.49 14.25
N TYR A 15 16.58 -3.29 13.79
CA TYR A 15 15.82 -2.58 12.75
C TYR A 15 16.74 -2.28 11.58
N VAL A 16 16.28 -2.58 10.36
CA VAL A 16 17.01 -2.33 9.11
C VAL A 16 16.03 -1.70 8.13
N PHE A 17 16.43 -0.63 7.45
CA PHE A 17 15.57 0.12 6.53
C PHE A 17 14.21 0.50 7.15
N CYS A 18 14.24 0.92 8.42
CA CYS A 18 13.04 1.18 9.19
C CYS A 18 12.72 2.69 9.16
N PRO A 19 11.58 3.10 8.59
CA PRO A 19 11.13 4.48 8.71
C PRO A 19 10.73 4.74 10.16
N VAL A 20 11.17 5.86 10.71
CA VAL A 20 10.83 6.30 12.06
C VAL A 20 10.42 7.76 12.03
N TRP A 21 9.64 8.16 13.03
CA TRP A 21 9.22 9.54 13.17
C TRP A 21 9.10 9.97 14.62
N VAL A 22 9.15 11.28 14.83
CA VAL A 22 8.78 11.93 16.10
C VAL A 22 7.84 13.10 15.84
N LYS A 23 6.94 13.34 16.79
CA LYS A 23 6.11 14.55 16.79
C LYS A 23 6.98 15.77 17.10
N LEU A 24 6.76 16.85 16.37
CA LEU A 24 7.36 18.16 16.61
C LEU A 24 6.30 19.08 17.23
N ASP A 25 6.61 19.62 18.41
CA ASP A 25 5.71 20.53 19.15
C ASP A 25 5.75 21.99 18.67
N GLU A 26 6.69 22.32 17.78
CA GLU A 26 6.82 23.66 17.21
C GLU A 26 6.23 23.69 15.81
N ASP A 27 5.64 24.84 15.45
CA ASP A 27 5.30 25.12 14.06
C ASP A 27 6.60 25.21 13.24
N VAL A 28 6.90 24.12 12.55
CA VAL A 28 8.08 23.99 11.70
C VAL A 28 7.74 24.18 10.22
N THR A 29 6.56 24.71 9.91
CA THR A 29 6.15 25.08 8.54
C THR A 29 7.15 26.03 7.88
N GLU A 30 7.85 26.86 8.66
CA GLU A 30 8.91 27.75 8.17
C GLU A 30 10.27 27.06 7.95
N LEU A 31 10.43 25.78 8.33
CA LEU A 31 11.71 25.08 8.23
C LEU A 31 11.91 24.47 6.84
N GLN A 32 12.20 25.34 5.87
CA GLN A 32 12.81 24.89 4.62
C GLN A 32 14.24 24.40 4.94
N ASN A 33 14.56 23.15 4.58
CA ASN A 33 15.89 22.53 4.73
C ASN A 33 16.31 22.13 6.16
N VAL A 34 15.57 21.19 6.76
CA VAL A 34 16.04 20.49 7.96
C VAL A 34 16.84 19.24 7.61
N ALA A 35 17.80 18.92 8.48
CA ALA A 35 18.51 17.65 8.48
C ALA A 35 18.68 17.16 9.91
N LEU A 36 18.92 15.86 10.06
CA LEU A 36 19.39 15.28 11.31
C LEU A 36 20.92 15.08 11.23
N VAL A 37 21.64 15.30 12.32
CA VAL A 37 23.07 14.97 12.43
C VAL A 37 23.25 13.92 13.50
N ASP A 38 23.71 12.74 13.12
CA ASP A 38 24.05 11.67 14.04
C ASP A 38 25.17 12.15 14.98
N GLN A 39 24.92 12.15 16.29
CA GLN A 39 25.83 12.77 17.27
C GLN A 39 27.14 11.97 17.47
N ASP A 40 27.14 10.67 17.15
CA ASP A 40 28.31 9.82 17.32
C ASP A 40 29.24 9.92 16.12
N THR A 41 28.67 10.04 14.92
CA THR A 41 29.43 9.99 13.65
C THR A 41 29.55 11.33 12.95
N GLY A 42 28.74 12.32 13.30
CA GLY A 42 28.60 13.59 12.57
C GLY A 42 27.94 13.45 11.19
N LYS A 43 27.43 12.26 10.83
CA LYS A 43 26.79 12.01 9.54
C LYS A 43 25.50 12.81 9.43
N VAL A 44 25.32 13.50 8.31
CA VAL A 44 24.07 14.18 7.97
C VAL A 44 23.07 13.15 7.43
N ILE A 45 21.92 13.07 8.08
CA ILE A 45 20.82 12.16 7.78
C ILE A 45 19.67 12.96 7.15
N PRO A 46 19.27 12.63 5.91
CA PRO A 46 18.09 13.21 5.29
C PRO A 46 16.83 12.92 6.11
N CYS A 47 15.98 13.92 6.25
CA CYS A 47 14.70 13.81 6.93
C CYS A 47 13.60 14.52 6.14
N GLN A 48 12.35 14.26 6.52
CA GLN A 48 11.18 14.77 5.85
C GLN A 48 10.16 15.23 6.89
N VAL A 49 9.66 16.45 6.72
CA VAL A 49 8.60 17.00 7.57
C VAL A 49 7.27 16.66 6.92
N GLU A 50 6.38 16.04 7.68
CA GLU A 50 5.00 15.77 7.30
C GLU A 50 4.07 16.58 8.19
N GLN A 51 3.20 17.36 7.57
CA GLN A 51 2.13 18.07 8.27
C GLN A 51 0.86 17.22 8.16
N ILE A 52 0.18 17.03 9.29
CA ILE A 52 -1.09 16.30 9.38
C ILE A 52 -2.14 17.30 9.87
N PRO A 53 -2.78 18.05 8.96
CA PRO A 53 -3.68 19.15 9.32
C PRO A 53 -4.85 18.72 10.21
N GLU A 54 -5.42 17.53 9.95
CA GLU A 54 -6.58 17.01 10.67
C GLU A 54 -6.27 16.76 12.16
N ALA A 55 -5.05 16.30 12.45
CA ALA A 55 -4.58 16.06 13.82
C ALA A 55 -3.92 17.30 14.44
N LYS A 56 -3.67 18.37 13.66
CA LYS A 56 -2.82 19.51 14.02
C LYS A 56 -1.44 19.05 14.50
N GLU A 57 -0.88 18.06 13.81
CA GLU A 57 0.41 17.47 14.15
C GLU A 57 1.43 17.71 13.05
N THR A 58 2.69 17.84 13.45
CA THR A 58 3.82 17.79 12.52
C THR A 58 4.74 16.66 12.94
N LYS A 59 5.13 15.82 11.98
CA LYS A 59 6.04 14.70 12.19
C LYS A 59 7.35 14.95 11.45
N LEU A 60 8.46 14.64 12.11
CA LEU A 60 9.77 14.54 11.48
C LEU A 60 10.08 13.08 11.22
N TRP A 61 10.22 12.71 9.96
CA TRP A 61 10.52 11.37 9.51
C TRP A 61 11.97 11.24 9.05
N TRP A 62 12.57 10.07 9.28
CA TRP A 62 13.84 9.68 8.68
C TRP A 62 13.95 8.16 8.59
N MET A 63 14.94 7.68 7.84
CA MET A 63 15.20 6.26 7.65
C MET A 63 16.32 5.79 8.57
N ILE A 64 16.13 4.66 9.24
CA ILE A 64 17.18 3.94 9.96
C ILE A 64 17.77 2.89 9.03
N ASP A 65 19.01 3.10 8.58
CA ASP A 65 19.75 2.11 7.77
C ASP A 65 19.91 0.79 8.56
N SER A 66 20.40 0.90 9.80
CA SER A 66 20.56 -0.21 10.73
C SER A 66 20.64 0.30 12.17
N LEU A 67 19.94 -0.38 13.08
CA LEU A 67 20.00 -0.19 14.53
C LEU A 67 19.88 -1.54 15.22
N THR A 68 20.97 -1.99 15.85
CA THR A 68 21.01 -3.31 16.50
C THR A 68 20.19 -3.32 17.79
N GLN A 69 19.71 -4.50 18.21
CA GLN A 69 18.94 -4.67 19.44
C GLN A 69 19.61 -3.98 20.64
N GLY A 70 18.84 -3.18 21.39
CA GLY A 70 19.34 -2.43 22.56
C GLY A 70 20.22 -1.22 22.26
N GLN A 71 20.63 -1.01 21.00
CA GLN A 71 21.45 0.15 20.61
C GLN A 71 20.65 1.44 20.71
N GLU A 72 21.34 2.51 21.09
CA GLU A 72 20.82 3.87 21.11
C GLU A 72 21.52 4.72 20.05
N LYS A 73 20.78 5.69 19.50
CA LYS A 73 21.31 6.75 18.64
C LYS A 73 20.71 8.09 19.03
N SER A 74 21.53 9.13 18.98
CA SER A 74 21.08 10.51 19.16
C SER A 74 21.32 11.31 17.90
N TYR A 75 20.33 12.11 17.53
CA TYR A 75 20.37 12.96 16.35
C TYR A 75 20.10 14.40 16.74
N GLU A 76 20.95 15.31 16.30
CA GLU A 76 20.72 16.74 16.40
C GLU A 76 19.90 17.24 15.20
N LEU A 77 18.76 17.88 15.46
CA LEU A 77 17.99 18.57 14.43
C LEU A 77 18.65 19.90 14.09
N VAL A 78 19.13 20.02 12.86
CA VAL A 78 19.81 21.22 12.35
C VAL A 78 19.02 21.86 11.21
N LYS A 79 19.07 23.19 11.13
CA LYS A 79 18.44 23.99 10.08
C LYS A 79 19.46 24.42 9.05
N ASN A 80 19.02 24.64 7.80
CA ASN A 80 19.83 25.15 6.70
C ASN A 80 21.12 24.32 6.47
N LYS A 81 21.05 23.02 6.76
CA LYS A 81 22.17 22.11 6.54
C LYS A 81 22.01 21.47 5.17
N GLN A 82 23.07 21.47 4.39
CA GLN A 82 23.09 20.75 3.13
C GLN A 82 22.96 19.25 3.41
N VAL A 83 21.90 18.64 2.88
CA VAL A 83 21.70 17.19 2.92
C VAL A 83 22.45 16.54 1.76
N PRO A 84 22.97 15.31 1.95
CA PRO A 84 23.54 14.54 0.85
C PRO A 84 22.53 14.40 -0.29
N ALA A 85 23.00 14.44 -1.54
CA ALA A 85 22.19 14.12 -2.70
C ALA A 85 21.85 12.63 -2.66
N ILE A 86 20.71 12.31 -2.07
CA ILE A 86 20.10 10.98 -2.13
C ILE A 86 18.99 10.99 -3.19
N GLY A 87 18.65 9.81 -3.70
CA GLY A 87 17.39 9.65 -4.42
C GLY A 87 16.21 10.13 -3.56
N LYS A 88 15.09 10.44 -4.19
CA LYS A 88 13.84 10.77 -3.52
C LYS A 88 12.72 9.98 -4.17
N VAL A 89 11.56 9.93 -3.51
CA VAL A 89 10.34 9.49 -4.17
C VAL A 89 9.78 10.69 -4.93
N ASP A 90 9.65 10.57 -6.23
CA ASP A 90 9.09 11.58 -7.12
C ASP A 90 7.69 11.16 -7.58
N LEU A 91 6.74 12.09 -7.45
CA LEU A 91 5.35 11.92 -7.87
C LEU A 91 5.08 12.91 -9.00
N ASN A 92 5.03 12.41 -10.23
CA ASN A 92 4.74 13.20 -11.43
C ASN A 92 3.27 13.02 -11.79
N GLN A 93 2.42 13.91 -11.27
CA GLN A 93 0.99 13.88 -11.53
C GLN A 93 0.67 14.34 -12.96
N GLY A 94 0.05 13.46 -13.75
CA GLY A 94 -0.61 13.80 -15.02
C GLY A 94 -2.13 13.89 -14.87
N ASP A 95 -2.84 13.82 -15.99
CA ASP A 95 -4.30 13.99 -16.02
C ASP A 95 -5.07 12.78 -15.50
N ASP A 96 -4.55 11.57 -15.69
CA ASP A 96 -5.24 10.30 -15.40
C ASP A 96 -4.47 9.37 -14.46
N ARG A 97 -3.21 9.70 -14.16
CA ARG A 97 -2.33 8.91 -13.29
C ARG A 97 -1.19 9.75 -12.72
N ILE A 98 -0.61 9.27 -11.63
CA ILE A 98 0.65 9.77 -11.07
C ILE A 98 1.74 8.76 -11.40
N GLU A 99 2.77 9.16 -12.13
CA GLU A 99 3.98 8.34 -12.29
C GLU A 99 4.83 8.48 -11.03
N ILE A 100 5.19 7.35 -10.43
CA ILE A 100 5.97 7.30 -9.20
C ILE A 100 7.35 6.72 -9.48
N LYS A 101 8.39 7.49 -9.15
CA LYS A 101 9.79 7.07 -9.25
C LYS A 101 10.44 7.05 -7.87
N ILE A 102 11.37 6.12 -7.66
CA ILE A 102 12.24 6.08 -6.48
C ILE A 102 13.66 6.29 -6.98
N GLY A 103 14.25 7.43 -6.65
CA GLY A 103 15.46 7.91 -7.32
C GLY A 103 15.20 8.11 -8.81
N ALA A 104 16.02 7.48 -9.65
CA ALA A 104 15.85 7.53 -11.11
C ALA A 104 14.97 6.39 -11.68
N GLU A 105 14.58 5.42 -10.85
CA GLU A 105 13.90 4.21 -11.29
C GLU A 105 12.37 4.39 -11.26
N PHE A 106 11.69 3.95 -12.31
CA PHE A 106 10.23 3.82 -12.31
C PHE A 106 9.80 2.74 -11.31
N PHE A 107 8.83 3.07 -10.45
CA PHE A 107 8.29 2.13 -9.45
C PHE A 107 6.88 1.66 -9.77
N THR A 108 5.95 2.58 -10.02
CA THR A 108 4.55 2.28 -10.36
C THR A 108 3.86 3.53 -10.88
N ASN A 109 2.70 3.38 -11.52
CA ASN A 109 1.73 4.46 -11.62
C ASN A 109 0.62 4.28 -10.58
N TYR A 110 0.07 5.38 -10.06
CA TYR A 110 -1.23 5.42 -9.41
C TYR A 110 -2.27 5.92 -10.41
N TYR A 111 -3.11 5.02 -10.93
CA TYR A 111 -4.17 5.35 -11.87
C TYR A 111 -5.38 5.88 -11.10
N PHE A 112 -5.94 7.01 -11.53
CA PHE A 112 -7.13 7.61 -10.92
C PHE A 112 -8.14 8.15 -11.94
N GLY A 113 -7.76 8.22 -13.22
CA GLY A 113 -8.61 8.71 -14.30
C GLY A 113 -9.79 7.79 -14.61
N PRO A 114 -10.78 8.28 -15.39
CA PRO A 114 -12.06 7.63 -15.57
C PRO A 114 -12.03 6.40 -16.47
N LYS A 115 -10.89 6.10 -17.13
CA LYS A 115 -10.73 4.95 -18.03
C LYS A 115 -11.07 3.63 -17.34
N TYR A 116 -10.74 3.50 -16.05
CA TYR A 116 -10.96 2.28 -15.28
C TYR A 116 -12.00 2.52 -14.18
N PRO A 117 -12.70 1.48 -13.70
CA PRO A 117 -13.78 1.64 -12.72
C PRO A 117 -13.29 1.90 -11.29
N LYS A 118 -11.98 1.91 -11.03
CA LYS A 118 -11.39 2.14 -9.71
C LYS A 118 -9.98 2.71 -9.81
N PRO A 119 -9.48 3.42 -8.78
CA PRO A 119 -8.07 3.74 -8.66
C PRO A 119 -7.25 2.53 -8.20
N PHE A 120 -6.02 2.37 -8.70
CA PHE A 120 -5.13 1.25 -8.41
C PHE A 120 -3.66 1.58 -8.74
N LEU A 121 -2.72 0.75 -8.28
CA LEU A 121 -1.31 0.82 -8.68
C LEU A 121 -1.01 -0.18 -9.79
N HIS A 122 -0.34 0.23 -10.87
CA HIS A 122 0.18 -0.68 -11.90
C HIS A 122 1.31 -0.03 -12.74
N PRO A 123 2.25 -0.84 -13.27
CA PRO A 123 2.67 -2.12 -12.69
C PRO A 123 3.38 -1.87 -11.36
N LEU A 124 3.43 -2.85 -10.46
CA LEU A 124 4.31 -2.75 -9.29
C LEU A 124 5.69 -3.31 -9.65
N ILE A 125 6.71 -2.47 -9.65
CA ILE A 125 8.10 -2.89 -9.91
C ILE A 125 8.76 -3.31 -8.61
N GLY A 126 9.17 -4.58 -8.54
CA GLY A 126 9.91 -5.14 -7.41
C GLY A 126 11.42 -5.06 -7.59
N PRO A 127 12.17 -5.89 -6.84
CA PRO A 127 13.60 -6.05 -7.03
C PRO A 127 13.96 -6.45 -8.47
N TYR A 128 15.20 -6.18 -8.88
CA TYR A 128 15.71 -6.47 -10.22
C TYR A 128 15.02 -5.72 -11.38
N GLY A 129 14.17 -4.73 -11.07
CA GLY A 129 13.45 -3.94 -12.08
C GLY A 129 12.36 -4.72 -12.82
N LYS A 130 11.84 -5.79 -12.22
CA LYS A 130 10.80 -6.64 -12.79
C LYS A 130 9.44 -6.32 -12.19
N SER A 131 8.37 -6.42 -12.99
CA SER A 131 7.03 -6.30 -12.43
C SER A 131 6.66 -7.55 -11.65
N VAL A 132 6.12 -7.36 -10.45
CA VAL A 132 5.65 -8.45 -9.57
C VAL A 132 4.14 -8.64 -9.62
N THR A 133 3.45 -7.88 -10.48
CA THR A 133 1.99 -7.86 -10.62
C THR A 133 1.60 -8.14 -12.05
N ARG A 134 0.43 -8.75 -12.23
CA ARG A 134 -0.14 -9.04 -13.55
C ARG A 134 -0.39 -7.76 -14.37
N ASP A 135 -0.19 -7.85 -15.68
CA ASP A 135 -0.39 -6.74 -16.61
C ASP A 135 -1.82 -6.62 -17.16
N TYR A 136 -2.50 -7.75 -17.44
CA TYR A 136 -3.91 -7.76 -17.81
C TYR A 136 -4.77 -7.28 -16.63
N PRO A 137 -5.79 -6.45 -16.88
CA PRO A 137 -6.29 -5.96 -18.18
C PRO A 137 -5.71 -4.61 -18.64
N ILE A 138 -4.67 -4.09 -17.99
CA ILE A 138 -4.13 -2.75 -18.29
C ILE A 138 -3.40 -2.77 -19.64
N ILE A 139 -2.62 -3.82 -19.87
CA ILE A 139 -1.93 -4.07 -21.14
C ILE A 139 -2.58 -5.29 -21.79
N PRO A 140 -3.15 -5.16 -23.01
CA PRO A 140 -3.75 -6.29 -23.71
C PRO A 140 -2.68 -7.20 -24.33
N ASP A 141 -3.08 -8.42 -24.68
CA ASP A 141 -2.31 -9.36 -25.51
C ASP A 141 -0.90 -9.74 -24.97
N ILE A 142 -0.73 -9.77 -23.65
CA ILE A 142 0.49 -10.26 -23.02
C ILE A 142 0.57 -11.79 -23.13
N ALA A 143 1.68 -12.29 -23.68
CA ALA A 143 1.92 -13.71 -23.84
C ALA A 143 1.89 -14.45 -22.48
N GLY A 144 1.09 -15.51 -22.40
CA GLY A 144 0.94 -16.33 -21.19
C GLY A 144 -0.11 -15.81 -20.20
N GLU A 145 -0.61 -14.60 -20.37
CA GLU A 145 -1.74 -14.09 -19.57
C GLU A 145 -3.09 -14.42 -20.22
N THR A 146 -4.04 -14.81 -19.39
CA THR A 146 -5.44 -15.01 -19.78
C THR A 146 -6.19 -13.66 -19.81
N THR A 147 -7.45 -13.67 -20.23
CA THR A 147 -8.34 -12.49 -20.16
C THR A 147 -9.46 -12.66 -19.11
N ASP A 148 -9.20 -13.48 -18.10
CA ASP A 148 -10.09 -13.73 -16.97
C ASP A 148 -9.95 -12.64 -15.91
N HIS A 149 -10.99 -12.48 -15.09
CA HIS A 149 -11.02 -11.53 -13.97
C HIS A 149 -10.54 -10.10 -14.35
N PRO A 150 -11.16 -9.43 -15.34
CA PRO A 150 -10.77 -8.07 -15.75
C PRO A 150 -10.91 -7.03 -14.62
N HIS A 151 -11.54 -7.39 -13.50
CA HIS A 151 -11.65 -6.53 -12.32
C HIS A 151 -10.42 -6.59 -11.39
N HIS A 152 -9.50 -7.55 -11.57
CA HIS A 152 -8.25 -7.62 -10.83
C HIS A 152 -7.21 -6.68 -11.45
N ARG A 153 -6.86 -5.60 -10.76
CA ARG A 153 -6.00 -4.52 -11.29
C ARG A 153 -4.77 -4.30 -10.43
N SER A 154 -3.81 -5.22 -10.54
CA SER A 154 -2.52 -5.17 -9.84
C SER A 154 -2.67 -4.95 -8.33
N VAL A 155 -2.68 -3.71 -7.80
CA VAL A 155 -2.93 -3.42 -6.37
C VAL A 155 -4.14 -2.48 -6.23
N TRP A 156 -5.22 -2.94 -5.58
CA TRP A 156 -6.47 -2.17 -5.47
C TRP A 156 -7.24 -2.46 -4.17
N THR A 157 -8.26 -1.64 -3.93
CA THR A 157 -9.31 -1.86 -2.93
C THR A 157 -10.63 -2.15 -3.64
N GLY A 158 -11.40 -3.12 -3.14
CA GLY A 158 -12.74 -3.42 -3.63
C GLY A 158 -13.52 -4.32 -2.68
N TRP A 159 -14.84 -4.33 -2.79
CA TRP A 159 -15.73 -5.15 -1.97
C TRP A 159 -16.92 -5.67 -2.78
N GLY A 160 -17.26 -6.95 -2.61
CA GLY A 160 -18.25 -7.66 -3.43
C GLY A 160 -19.69 -7.31 -3.12
N GLU A 161 -19.98 -6.83 -1.91
CA GLU A 161 -21.32 -6.38 -1.54
C GLU A 161 -21.26 -5.16 -0.62
N VAL A 162 -21.79 -4.04 -1.09
CA VAL A 162 -22.01 -2.82 -0.30
C VAL A 162 -23.42 -2.31 -0.55
N ASN A 163 -24.29 -2.38 0.46
CA ASN A 163 -25.73 -2.07 0.31
C ASN A 163 -26.40 -2.79 -0.89
N GLY A 164 -25.97 -4.01 -1.21
CA GLY A 164 -26.47 -4.80 -2.35
C GLY A 164 -25.78 -4.52 -3.69
N GLU A 165 -24.78 -3.64 -3.74
CA GLU A 165 -24.00 -3.31 -4.94
C GLU A 165 -22.61 -3.96 -4.91
N ASP A 166 -22.12 -4.41 -6.06
CA ASP A 166 -20.80 -5.05 -6.21
C ASP A 166 -19.74 -4.05 -6.71
N PHE A 167 -18.75 -3.76 -5.86
CA PHE A 167 -17.58 -2.93 -6.15
C PHE A 167 -16.29 -3.75 -6.39
N TRP A 168 -16.37 -5.07 -6.30
CA TRP A 168 -15.31 -6.01 -6.66
C TRP A 168 -15.32 -6.26 -8.17
N CYS A 169 -16.41 -6.83 -8.72
CA CYS A 169 -16.61 -7.13 -10.14
C CYS A 169 -17.24 -5.95 -10.91
N ASN A 170 -16.68 -4.75 -10.78
CA ASN A 170 -17.30 -3.53 -11.31
C ASN A 170 -16.89 -3.14 -12.75
N GLU A 171 -16.44 -4.10 -13.54
CA GLU A 171 -16.22 -3.91 -14.98
C GLU A 171 -17.56 -3.98 -15.74
N PRO A 172 -17.71 -3.26 -16.86
CA PRO A 172 -18.91 -3.33 -17.68
C PRO A 172 -18.94 -4.65 -18.47
N GLU A 173 -19.42 -5.73 -17.86
CA GLU A 173 -19.66 -7.00 -18.55
C GLU A 173 -21.16 -7.13 -18.88
N GLY A 174 -21.50 -7.54 -20.10
CA GLY A 174 -22.86 -7.93 -20.48
C GLY A 174 -23.96 -6.85 -20.40
N GLY A 175 -23.61 -5.55 -20.41
CA GLY A 175 -24.60 -4.46 -20.33
C GLY A 175 -25.00 -4.06 -18.91
N VAL A 176 -24.26 -4.51 -17.89
CA VAL A 176 -24.46 -4.12 -16.49
C VAL A 176 -23.97 -2.69 -16.23
N ILE A 177 -24.73 -1.94 -15.43
CA ILE A 177 -24.37 -0.59 -14.99
C ILE A 177 -23.05 -0.64 -14.19
N GLN A 178 -22.09 0.19 -14.58
CA GLN A 178 -20.81 0.32 -13.89
C GLN A 178 -21.06 0.83 -12.45
N ARG A 179 -20.43 0.17 -11.47
CA ARG A 179 -20.43 0.59 -10.04
C ARG A 179 -19.04 1.08 -9.64
N PRO A 180 -18.65 2.26 -10.14
CA PRO A 180 -17.26 2.65 -10.03
C PRO A 180 -16.92 3.15 -8.63
N ILE A 181 -15.67 2.95 -8.27
CA ILE A 181 -14.97 3.74 -7.27
C ILE A 181 -14.33 4.90 -8.04
N ARG A 182 -14.79 6.12 -7.85
CA ARG A 182 -14.31 7.29 -8.59
C ARG A 182 -13.41 8.15 -7.72
N HIS A 183 -12.24 8.49 -8.24
CA HIS A 183 -11.41 9.51 -7.63
C HIS A 183 -12.15 10.85 -7.62
N LYS A 184 -12.17 11.51 -6.46
CA LYS A 184 -12.77 12.82 -6.26
C LYS A 184 -11.71 13.92 -6.22
N GLN A 185 -10.71 13.74 -5.35
CA GLN A 185 -9.62 14.71 -5.17
C GLN A 185 -8.44 14.08 -4.41
N PHE A 186 -7.25 14.67 -4.57
CA PHE A 186 -6.12 14.45 -3.67
C PHE A 186 -6.16 15.45 -2.51
N LEU A 187 -6.04 14.95 -1.28
CA LEU A 187 -5.71 15.78 -0.11
C LEU A 187 -4.20 15.98 0.00
N THR A 188 -3.41 15.02 -0.49
CA THR A 188 -1.95 15.10 -0.55
C THR A 188 -1.47 14.32 -1.76
N CYS A 189 -0.51 14.90 -2.48
CA CYS A 189 0.26 14.24 -3.53
C CYS A 189 1.65 14.89 -3.53
N SER A 190 2.56 14.33 -2.74
CA SER A 190 3.89 14.91 -2.54
C SER A 190 4.99 13.86 -2.57
N GLY A 191 6.10 14.21 -3.21
CA GLY A 191 7.36 13.46 -3.15
C GLY A 191 8.22 13.89 -1.97
N GLY A 192 9.27 13.13 -1.70
CA GLY A 192 10.16 13.44 -0.59
C GLY A 192 11.35 12.50 -0.43
N MET A 193 12.31 12.92 0.38
CA MET A 193 13.59 12.22 0.61
C MET A 193 13.44 10.95 1.45
N VAL A 194 12.36 10.80 2.22
CA VAL A 194 12.10 9.62 3.05
C VAL A 194 10.96 8.81 2.44
N PHE A 195 9.89 9.47 1.97
CA PHE A 195 8.76 8.81 1.33
C PHE A 195 8.03 9.76 0.38
N GLY A 196 7.29 9.17 -0.57
CA GLY A 196 6.22 9.83 -1.31
C GLY A 196 4.87 9.51 -0.67
N HIS A 197 3.93 10.44 -0.74
CA HIS A 197 2.65 10.37 -0.03
C HIS A 197 1.49 10.76 -0.94
N ILE A 198 0.51 9.86 -1.05
CA ILE A 198 -0.76 10.11 -1.74
C ILE A 198 -1.88 9.91 -0.72
N ILE A 199 -2.68 10.95 -0.48
CA ILE A 199 -3.97 10.83 0.20
C ILE A 199 -5.04 11.23 -0.80
N SER A 200 -5.95 10.31 -1.09
CA SER A 200 -7.04 10.48 -2.04
C SER A 200 -8.40 10.30 -1.36
N ILE A 201 -9.38 11.08 -1.80
CA ILE A 201 -10.79 10.82 -1.54
C ILE A 201 -11.38 10.16 -2.78
N ASN A 202 -12.01 9.01 -2.60
CA ASN A 202 -12.71 8.26 -3.64
C ASN A 202 -14.18 8.06 -3.23
N GLU A 203 -15.09 8.01 -4.19
CA GLU A 203 -16.52 7.83 -3.96
C GLU A 203 -16.98 6.54 -4.62
N TRP A 204 -17.69 5.70 -3.86
CA TRP A 204 -18.25 4.45 -4.36
C TRP A 204 -19.67 4.73 -4.86
N ILE A 205 -19.86 4.64 -6.16
CA ILE A 205 -21.09 5.05 -6.84
C ILE A 205 -21.93 3.82 -7.20
N GLY A 206 -23.16 3.77 -6.68
CA GLY A 206 -24.12 2.70 -6.93
C GLY A 206 -24.74 2.76 -8.33
N SER A 207 -25.56 1.77 -8.65
CA SER A 207 -26.15 1.63 -9.99
C SER A 207 -27.15 2.73 -10.35
N THR A 208 -27.68 3.48 -9.37
CA THR A 208 -28.57 4.62 -9.62
C THR A 208 -27.82 5.96 -9.69
N GLY A 209 -26.50 5.94 -9.53
CA GLY A 209 -25.64 7.14 -9.52
C GLY A 209 -25.49 7.78 -8.14
N GLU A 210 -26.07 7.17 -7.11
CA GLU A 210 -25.94 7.59 -5.72
C GLU A 210 -24.53 7.30 -5.18
N LYS A 211 -24.03 8.18 -4.32
CA LYS A 211 -22.75 8.01 -3.65
C LYS A 211 -22.97 7.30 -2.33
N ILE A 212 -22.48 6.07 -2.20
CA ILE A 212 -22.74 5.20 -1.05
C ILE A 212 -21.67 5.38 0.03
N VAL A 213 -20.40 5.34 -0.39
CA VAL A 213 -19.22 5.39 0.49
C VAL A 213 -18.28 6.51 0.03
N GLU A 214 -17.74 7.23 1.00
CA GLU A 214 -16.52 8.02 0.82
C GLU A 214 -15.35 7.22 1.38
N GLU A 215 -14.37 6.94 0.52
CA GLU A 215 -13.14 6.27 0.85
C GLU A 215 -12.01 7.30 0.96
N ARG A 216 -11.37 7.37 2.12
CA ARG A 216 -10.07 8.05 2.25
C ARG A 216 -8.98 6.98 2.14
N ARG A 217 -8.24 6.99 1.04
CA ARG A 217 -7.11 6.08 0.79
C ARG A 217 -5.79 6.81 0.89
N GLU A 218 -4.88 6.23 1.64
CA GLU A 218 -3.57 6.76 1.91
C GLU A 218 -2.49 5.74 1.51
N VAL A 219 -1.56 6.18 0.67
CA VAL A 219 -0.47 5.38 0.11
C VAL A 219 0.84 6.08 0.42
N ARG A 220 1.68 5.47 1.24
CA ARG A 220 3.06 5.92 1.48
C ARG A 220 4.04 4.97 0.82
N ILE A 221 4.99 5.51 0.07
CA ILE A 221 6.01 4.74 -0.64
C ILE A 221 7.36 5.20 -0.11
N TYR A 222 8.15 4.30 0.47
CA TYR A 222 9.41 4.65 1.11
C TYR A 222 10.58 4.69 0.12
N ASN A 223 11.48 5.65 0.31
CA ASN A 223 12.71 5.81 -0.44
C ASN A 223 13.77 4.78 0.01
N LEU A 224 13.59 3.53 -0.43
CA LEU A 224 14.43 2.40 -0.09
C LEU A 224 15.32 1.96 -1.26
N PRO A 225 16.43 1.22 -0.99
CA PRO A 225 17.26 0.65 -2.04
C PRO A 225 16.49 -0.25 -3.00
N SER A 226 16.99 -0.41 -4.23
CA SER A 226 16.29 -1.14 -5.29
C SER A 226 15.98 -2.61 -4.95
N SER A 227 16.67 -3.21 -3.97
CA SER A 227 16.46 -4.58 -3.49
C SER A 227 15.21 -4.78 -2.62
N ILE A 228 14.58 -3.72 -2.13
CA ILE A 228 13.38 -3.81 -1.27
C ILE A 228 12.41 -2.67 -1.60
N ARG A 229 11.11 -2.97 -1.52
CA ARG A 229 10.05 -1.95 -1.64
C ARG A 229 9.12 -2.12 -0.45
N VAL A 230 8.75 -1.01 0.16
CA VAL A 230 7.77 -0.97 1.24
C VAL A 230 6.74 0.09 0.88
N VAL A 231 5.47 -0.29 0.96
CA VAL A 231 4.32 0.57 0.73
C VAL A 231 3.37 0.38 1.90
N ASP A 232 3.06 1.47 2.59
CA ASP A 232 1.93 1.46 3.53
C ASP A 232 0.67 1.83 2.77
N TRP A 233 -0.38 1.06 2.99
CA TRP A 233 -1.70 1.25 2.39
C TRP A 233 -2.75 1.29 3.48
N GLU A 234 -3.38 2.44 3.66
CA GLU A 234 -4.46 2.64 4.61
C GLU A 234 -5.74 3.02 3.86
N THR A 235 -6.86 2.43 4.28
CA THR A 235 -8.18 2.71 3.68
C THR A 235 -9.19 2.90 4.80
N ASN A 236 -9.80 4.08 4.83
CA ASN A 236 -10.90 4.41 5.74
C ASN A 236 -12.18 4.62 4.95
N LEU A 237 -13.25 3.97 5.35
CA LEU A 237 -14.56 4.09 4.71
C LEU A 237 -15.52 4.86 5.62
N ARG A 238 -16.23 5.82 5.04
CA ARG A 238 -17.27 6.60 5.70
C ARG A 238 -18.56 6.51 4.91
N SER A 239 -19.67 6.25 5.58
CA SER A 239 -21.01 6.33 4.97
C SER A 239 -21.30 7.74 4.48
N LEU A 240 -21.82 7.86 3.25
CA LEU A 240 -22.39 9.11 2.72
C LEU A 240 -23.92 9.19 2.90
N GLY A 241 -24.57 8.09 3.27
CA GLY A 241 -25.97 8.03 3.71
C GLY A 241 -26.10 7.75 5.21
N GLU A 242 -27.27 7.29 5.64
CA GLU A 242 -27.52 6.93 7.05
C GLU A 242 -26.73 5.71 7.52
N LYS A 243 -26.59 4.70 6.64
CA LYS A 243 -25.91 3.43 6.93
C LYS A 243 -25.27 2.85 5.67
N VAL A 244 -24.11 2.23 5.85
CA VAL A 244 -23.48 1.34 4.88
C VAL A 244 -23.37 -0.04 5.51
N LEU A 245 -23.89 -1.05 4.83
CA LEU A 245 -23.66 -2.46 5.08
C LEU A 245 -22.54 -2.93 4.15
N LEU A 246 -21.45 -3.44 4.73
CA LEU A 246 -20.46 -4.23 4.02
C LEU A 246 -20.86 -5.70 4.18
N GLY A 247 -21.20 -6.37 3.09
CA GLY A 247 -21.63 -7.76 3.09
C GLY A 247 -20.48 -8.72 3.39
N ASP A 248 -20.83 -9.85 4.00
CA ASP A 248 -19.91 -10.92 4.38
C ASP A 248 -19.59 -11.82 3.17
N THR A 249 -18.66 -11.37 2.33
CA THR A 249 -18.32 -12.01 1.05
C THR A 249 -16.84 -12.36 0.99
N LYS A 250 -16.49 -13.42 0.27
CA LYS A 250 -15.07 -13.76 0.04
C LYS A 250 -14.39 -12.73 -0.87
N GLU A 251 -15.15 -12.13 -1.79
CA GLU A 251 -14.73 -11.05 -2.68
C GLU A 251 -14.60 -9.73 -1.92
N GLY A 252 -13.47 -9.54 -1.23
CA GLY A 252 -13.25 -8.32 -0.47
C GLY A 252 -11.79 -8.15 -0.12
N GLY A 253 -11.36 -6.89 -0.06
CA GLY A 253 -10.05 -6.56 0.46
C GLY A 253 -9.84 -5.06 0.55
N PHE A 254 -9.51 -4.59 1.76
CA PHE A 254 -9.00 -3.22 1.93
C PHE A 254 -7.70 -3.02 1.16
N LEU A 255 -6.92 -4.10 1.00
CA LEU A 255 -5.79 -4.23 0.08
C LEU A 255 -5.87 -5.59 -0.62
N SER A 256 -5.89 -5.57 -1.95
CA SER A 256 -5.91 -6.74 -2.83
C SER A 256 -4.79 -6.66 -3.83
N ILE A 257 -4.12 -7.78 -4.08
CA ILE A 257 -2.99 -7.87 -5.01
C ILE A 257 -3.19 -9.02 -5.99
N ARG A 258 -2.96 -8.75 -7.27
CA ARG A 258 -2.82 -9.76 -8.33
C ARG A 258 -1.35 -9.82 -8.75
N VAL A 259 -0.66 -10.89 -8.36
CA VAL A 259 0.75 -11.10 -8.72
C VAL A 259 0.92 -11.42 -10.20
N ALA A 260 2.14 -11.30 -10.70
CA ALA A 260 2.50 -11.65 -12.07
C ALA A 260 2.03 -13.08 -12.40
N THR A 261 1.51 -13.31 -13.61
CA THR A 261 0.99 -14.62 -14.02
C THR A 261 2.04 -15.74 -13.99
N THR A 262 3.33 -15.41 -14.08
CA THR A 262 4.41 -16.40 -13.90
C THR A 262 4.52 -16.91 -12.46
N MET A 263 3.93 -16.20 -11.50
CA MET A 263 3.85 -16.57 -10.10
C MET A 263 2.56 -17.32 -9.76
N ASP A 264 1.76 -17.77 -10.73
CA ASP A 264 0.65 -18.69 -10.43
C ASP A 264 1.20 -20.01 -9.83
N GLY A 265 0.44 -20.66 -8.95
CA GLY A 265 0.85 -21.86 -8.23
C GLY A 265 1.21 -23.03 -9.16
N ASP A 266 0.56 -23.15 -10.31
CA ASP A 266 0.89 -24.15 -11.35
C ASP A 266 2.13 -23.81 -12.18
N LYS A 267 2.71 -22.62 -11.99
CA LYS A 267 3.93 -22.11 -12.65
C LYS A 267 5.09 -21.89 -11.69
N GLY A 268 5.00 -22.45 -10.48
CA GLY A 268 6.04 -22.35 -9.45
C GLY A 268 5.83 -21.23 -8.44
N GLY A 269 4.65 -20.61 -8.45
CA GLY A 269 4.17 -19.74 -7.39
C GLY A 269 4.00 -20.45 -6.05
N ARG A 270 4.14 -19.70 -4.98
CA ARG A 270 4.03 -20.17 -3.61
C ARG A 270 3.33 -19.11 -2.75
N ILE A 271 2.26 -19.54 -2.10
CA ILE A 271 1.59 -18.79 -1.03
C ILE A 271 2.07 -19.31 0.31
N GLU A 272 2.43 -18.42 1.22
CA GLU A 272 2.80 -18.74 2.59
C GLU A 272 2.19 -17.73 3.57
N ASN A 273 1.86 -18.14 4.79
CA ASN A 273 1.37 -17.22 5.82
C ASN A 273 2.16 -17.33 7.12
N SER A 274 1.90 -16.40 8.05
CA SER A 274 2.64 -16.29 9.31
C SER A 274 2.59 -17.50 10.25
N TYR A 275 1.69 -18.45 10.02
CA TYR A 275 1.60 -19.70 10.79
C TYR A 275 2.27 -20.88 10.08
N GLY A 276 2.97 -20.64 8.97
CA GLY A 276 3.68 -21.65 8.18
C GLY A 276 2.79 -22.45 7.25
N ALA A 277 1.53 -22.04 7.05
CA ALA A 277 0.64 -22.66 6.08
C ALA A 277 1.05 -22.33 4.64
N VAL A 278 0.88 -23.28 3.73
CA VAL A 278 1.40 -23.24 2.36
C VAL A 278 0.30 -23.53 1.35
N SER A 279 0.37 -22.88 0.18
CA SER A 279 -0.57 -23.04 -0.95
C SER A 279 -1.99 -22.56 -0.68
N GLU A 280 -2.83 -22.41 -1.70
CA GLU A 280 -4.24 -22.05 -1.53
C GLU A 280 -4.95 -22.98 -0.53
N ALA A 281 -4.67 -24.30 -0.56
CA ALA A 281 -5.36 -25.28 0.28
C ALA A 281 -5.24 -25.03 1.78
N GLU A 282 -4.08 -24.54 2.24
CA GLU A 282 -3.83 -24.28 3.66
C GLU A 282 -3.95 -22.79 4.03
N THR A 283 -3.95 -21.88 3.06
CA THR A 283 -3.98 -20.42 3.32
C THR A 283 -5.36 -19.79 3.06
N TRP A 284 -6.22 -20.41 2.24
CA TRP A 284 -7.56 -19.92 1.93
C TRP A 284 -8.42 -19.72 3.17
N GLY A 285 -8.86 -18.47 3.37
CA GLY A 285 -9.74 -18.11 4.48
C GLY A 285 -9.11 -18.40 5.84
N LYS A 286 -7.78 -18.47 5.93
CA LYS A 286 -7.09 -18.61 7.22
C LYS A 286 -6.70 -17.26 7.75
N ARG A 287 -6.69 -17.14 9.08
CA ARG A 287 -6.18 -15.97 9.77
C ARG A 287 -4.67 -16.05 9.84
N ALA A 288 -3.98 -14.94 9.56
CA ALA A 288 -2.52 -14.83 9.72
C ALA A 288 -2.08 -13.37 9.79
N HIS A 289 -0.99 -13.09 10.50
CA HIS A 289 -0.42 -11.74 10.66
C HIS A 289 0.10 -11.15 9.35
N TRP A 290 0.52 -12.02 8.44
CA TRP A 290 0.93 -11.68 7.09
C TRP A 290 0.67 -12.86 6.16
N CYS A 291 0.55 -12.55 4.87
CA CYS A 291 0.53 -13.53 3.79
C CYS A 291 1.49 -13.07 2.69
N ASP A 292 2.38 -13.97 2.27
CA ASP A 292 3.34 -13.80 1.18
C ASP A 292 2.89 -14.57 -0.05
N TYR A 293 3.18 -13.98 -1.21
CA TYR A 293 3.11 -14.65 -2.50
C TYR A 293 4.44 -14.46 -3.22
N SER A 294 5.15 -15.56 -3.46
CA SER A 294 6.45 -15.59 -4.12
C SER A 294 6.46 -16.54 -5.30
N GLY A 295 7.36 -16.33 -6.25
CA GLY A 295 7.42 -17.12 -7.48
C GLY A 295 8.39 -16.58 -8.51
N PRO A 296 8.49 -17.25 -9.67
CA PRO A 296 9.38 -16.83 -10.73
C PRO A 296 8.83 -15.62 -11.49
N VAL A 297 9.72 -14.67 -11.79
CA VAL A 297 9.52 -13.60 -12.78
C VAL A 297 10.81 -13.52 -13.59
N ASP A 298 10.71 -13.84 -14.89
CA ASP A 298 11.87 -14.11 -15.75
C ASP A 298 12.84 -15.15 -15.13
N ASP A 299 14.09 -14.77 -14.89
CA ASP A 299 15.15 -15.60 -14.31
C ASP A 299 15.33 -15.39 -12.80
N LYS A 300 14.39 -14.70 -12.14
CA LYS A 300 14.46 -14.34 -10.72
C LYS A 300 13.32 -14.93 -9.91
N ILE A 301 13.57 -15.18 -8.63
CA ILE A 301 12.51 -15.39 -7.63
C ILE A 301 12.29 -14.07 -6.90
N VAL A 302 11.05 -13.63 -6.88
CA VAL A 302 10.58 -12.41 -6.21
C VAL A 302 9.37 -12.76 -5.34
N GLY A 303 9.06 -11.89 -4.38
CA GLY A 303 7.93 -12.06 -3.49
C GLY A 303 7.28 -10.73 -3.13
N ILE A 304 6.01 -10.80 -2.75
CA ILE A 304 5.25 -9.70 -2.21
C ILE A 304 4.43 -10.21 -1.03
N ALA A 305 4.59 -9.54 0.11
CA ALA A 305 3.87 -9.86 1.34
C ALA A 305 2.99 -8.69 1.77
N ILE A 306 1.78 -9.01 2.22
CA ILE A 306 0.89 -8.07 2.90
C ILE A 306 0.96 -8.37 4.40
N PHE A 307 1.22 -7.33 5.20
CA PHE A 307 1.21 -7.39 6.65
C PHE A 307 -0.06 -6.71 7.15
N ASP A 308 -0.83 -7.43 7.96
CA ASP A 308 -2.02 -6.87 8.60
C ASP A 308 -1.60 -6.04 9.81
N ASN A 309 -2.16 -4.83 9.96
CA ASN A 309 -1.84 -3.98 11.10
C ASN A 309 -2.59 -4.50 12.36
N PRO A 310 -1.92 -4.68 13.52
CA PRO A 310 -2.57 -5.07 14.77
C PRO A 310 -3.79 -4.23 15.20
N GLU A 311 -3.88 -2.99 14.74
CA GLU A 311 -4.99 -2.08 15.01
C GLU A 311 -6.19 -2.28 14.08
N ASN A 312 -6.05 -3.10 13.02
CA ASN A 312 -7.13 -3.37 12.08
C ASN A 312 -8.28 -4.14 12.74
N PHE A 313 -9.49 -3.85 12.26
CA PHE A 313 -10.68 -4.59 12.67
C PHE A 313 -10.51 -6.09 12.38
N ARG A 314 -10.76 -6.92 13.42
CA ARG A 314 -10.62 -8.39 13.40
C ARG A 314 -9.18 -8.91 13.19
N TYR A 315 -8.15 -8.13 13.49
CA TYR A 315 -6.76 -8.59 13.45
C TYR A 315 -6.50 -9.91 14.23
N PRO A 316 -5.65 -10.82 13.70
CA PRO A 316 -5.23 -10.88 12.29
C PRO A 316 -6.41 -11.22 11.37
N THR A 317 -6.45 -10.56 10.22
CA THR A 317 -7.48 -10.71 9.19
C THR A 317 -7.50 -12.10 8.57
N TYR A 318 -8.57 -12.40 7.82
CA TYR A 318 -8.65 -13.58 6.97
C TYR A 318 -8.08 -13.27 5.58
N TRP A 319 -7.47 -14.27 4.95
CA TRP A 319 -6.84 -14.10 3.64
C TRP A 319 -7.69 -14.70 2.51
N HIS A 320 -8.13 -13.85 1.58
CA HIS A 320 -8.76 -14.26 0.33
C HIS A 320 -7.65 -14.57 -0.69
N VAL A 321 -7.23 -15.83 -0.82
CA VAL A 321 -6.06 -16.22 -1.64
C VAL A 321 -6.40 -17.23 -2.74
N ARG A 322 -5.67 -17.21 -3.84
CA ARG A 322 -5.88 -18.11 -4.97
C ARG A 322 -4.56 -18.49 -5.62
N ASP A 323 -4.43 -19.75 -6.00
CA ASP A 323 -3.27 -20.25 -6.75
C ASP A 323 -3.16 -19.59 -8.12
N TYR A 324 -4.23 -18.96 -8.65
CA TYR A 324 -4.14 -18.11 -9.85
C TYR A 324 -3.55 -16.71 -9.60
N GLY A 325 -2.84 -16.49 -8.51
CA GLY A 325 -2.10 -15.25 -8.24
C GLY A 325 -2.90 -14.12 -7.58
N LEU A 326 -4.05 -14.39 -6.93
CA LEU A 326 -4.77 -13.37 -6.13
C LEU A 326 -4.50 -13.58 -4.64
N PHE A 327 -4.28 -12.50 -3.91
CA PHE A 327 -4.38 -12.52 -2.44
C PHE A 327 -4.83 -11.16 -1.91
N ALA A 328 -5.75 -11.17 -0.94
CA ALA A 328 -6.35 -9.96 -0.37
C ALA A 328 -6.62 -10.09 1.13
N ALA A 329 -6.46 -8.98 1.85
CA ALA A 329 -6.72 -8.87 3.28
C ALA A 329 -8.22 -8.61 3.52
N ASN A 330 -8.97 -9.65 3.93
CA ASN A 330 -10.43 -9.62 4.03
C ASN A 330 -10.92 -9.86 5.49
N PRO A 331 -11.29 -8.81 6.23
CA PRO A 331 -11.84 -8.98 7.57
C PRO A 331 -13.33 -9.39 7.62
N LEU A 332 -14.09 -9.36 6.50
CA LEU A 332 -15.53 -9.66 6.43
C LEU A 332 -15.84 -10.67 5.30
N GLY A 333 -15.49 -11.95 5.52
CA GLY A 333 -15.83 -13.06 4.62
C GLY A 333 -16.07 -14.39 5.36
N LEU A 334 -16.50 -14.31 6.63
CA LEU A 334 -16.53 -15.40 7.58
C LEU A 334 -17.41 -16.56 7.12
N SER A 335 -18.60 -16.28 6.61
CA SER A 335 -19.54 -17.29 6.13
C SER A 335 -18.97 -18.17 5.02
N HIS A 336 -18.05 -17.61 4.23
CA HIS A 336 -17.35 -18.33 3.17
C HIS A 336 -16.11 -19.07 3.69
N PHE A 337 -15.36 -18.45 4.61
CA PHE A 337 -14.12 -19.01 5.15
C PHE A 337 -14.37 -20.13 6.16
N GLU A 338 -15.34 -19.95 7.05
CA GLU A 338 -15.77 -20.90 8.08
C GLU A 338 -16.89 -21.84 7.59
N LYS A 339 -17.46 -21.57 6.41
CA LYS A 339 -18.59 -22.32 5.81
C LYS A 339 -19.85 -22.30 6.71
N ASP A 340 -20.07 -21.21 7.43
CA ASP A 340 -21.20 -21.02 8.35
C ASP A 340 -22.08 -19.84 7.88
N LYS A 341 -23.32 -20.13 7.46
CA LYS A 341 -24.24 -19.11 6.95
C LYS A 341 -24.93 -18.26 8.03
N SER A 342 -24.62 -18.48 9.30
CA SER A 342 -25.21 -17.71 10.42
C SER A 342 -24.52 -16.36 10.68
N TYR A 343 -23.39 -16.10 10.03
CA TYR A 343 -22.64 -14.83 10.14
C TYR A 343 -23.30 -13.63 9.49
#